data_AF-A0A814U367-F1
#
_entry.id   AF-A0A814U367-F1
#
_cell.length_a   1.000
_cell.length_b   1.000
_cell.length_c   1.000
_cell.angle_alpha   90.00
_cell.angle_beta   90.00
_cell.angle_gamma   90.00
#
_symmetry.space_group_name_H-M   'P 1'
#
loop_
_entity.id
_entity.type
_entity.pdbx_description
1 polymer ?
#
loop_
_entity_poly.entity_id
_entity_poly.type
_entity_poly.pdbx_seq_one_letter_code
_entity_poly.pdbx_strand_id
1 'polypeptide(L)'
;MTDLETITKTSQHLITTPLETNGTTCCSHSRDRAERVARLKKYSEELEVIKVRLINDWLCWSIFNLICGGSVMSFITVALSIICRSKKSTNDYENAQLTSKLALIFNFFITIGTIIGWIMLYFLIMDTDKRTVQLVNDIKKIF
;
A
#
# COMPACT_ATOMS: atom_id res chain seq x y z
N MET A 1 15.81 -1.43 -5.04
CA MET A 1 15.26 -0.24 -5.73
C MET A 1 16.28 0.40 -6.69
N THR A 2 17.55 0.00 -6.65
CA THR A 2 18.69 0.50 -7.45
C THR A 2 18.76 0.00 -8.90
N ASP A 3 18.17 -1.16 -9.22
CA ASP A 3 18.33 -1.72 -10.58
C ASP A 3 17.47 -1.00 -11.64
N LEU A 4 16.31 -0.44 -11.26
CA LEU A 4 15.39 0.18 -12.21
C LEU A 4 15.89 1.55 -12.72
N GLU A 5 16.49 2.36 -11.84
CA GLU A 5 17.09 3.65 -12.23
C GLU A 5 18.28 3.44 -13.17
N THR A 6 19.07 2.40 -12.93
CA THR A 6 20.23 2.05 -13.75
C THR A 6 19.82 1.62 -15.16
N ILE A 7 18.72 0.88 -15.28
CA ILE A 7 18.13 0.49 -16.58
C ILE A 7 17.57 1.72 -17.31
N THR A 8 16.97 2.66 -16.59
CA THR A 8 16.36 3.87 -17.17
C THR A 8 17.43 4.82 -17.74
N LYS A 9 18.53 5.06 -16.99
CA LYS A 9 19.65 5.90 -17.46
C LYS A 9 20.38 5.30 -18.66
N THR A 10 20.59 3.98 -18.66
CA THR A 10 21.25 3.28 -19.79
C THR A 10 20.41 3.35 -21.07
N SER A 11 19.08 3.26 -20.92
CA SER A 11 18.15 3.36 -22.07
C SER A 11 18.14 4.75 -22.71
N GLN A 12 18.25 5.82 -21.92
CA GLN A 12 18.33 7.19 -22.45
C GLN A 12 19.64 7.45 -23.20
N HIS A 13 20.76 6.91 -22.72
CA HIS A 13 22.06 7.06 -23.37
C HIS A 13 22.13 6.37 -24.74
N LEU A 14 21.39 5.28 -24.94
CA LEU A 14 21.28 4.56 -26.23
C LEU A 14 20.44 5.30 -27.28
N ILE A 15 19.65 6.29 -26.88
CA ILE A 15 18.81 7.08 -27.79
C ILE A 15 19.59 8.27 -28.38
N THR A 16 20.53 8.83 -27.62
CA THR A 16 21.21 10.10 -27.97
C THR A 16 22.52 9.96 -28.71
N THR A 17 23.12 8.77 -28.83
CA THR A 17 24.38 8.61 -29.57
C THR A 17 24.13 8.60 -31.08
N PRO A 18 24.66 9.59 -31.84
CA PRO A 18 24.62 9.56 -33.30
C PRO A 18 25.56 8.45 -33.79
N LEU A 19 25.03 7.54 -34.62
CA LEU A 19 25.86 6.54 -35.31
C LEU A 19 26.56 7.23 -36.48
N GLU A 20 27.89 7.29 -36.46
CA GLU A 20 28.70 7.53 -37.65
C GLU A 20 28.50 6.35 -38.62
N THR A 21 27.69 6.55 -39.65
CA THR A 21 27.42 5.54 -40.67
C THR A 21 28.38 5.72 -41.84
N ASN A 22 29.41 4.88 -41.92
CA ASN A 22 30.13 4.64 -43.18
C ASN A 22 29.17 3.94 -44.15
N GLY A 23 28.86 4.60 -45.27
CA GLY A 23 27.71 4.31 -46.12
C GLY A 23 27.82 3.00 -46.91
N THR A 24 26.70 2.26 -46.97
CA THR A 24 26.07 1.69 -48.20
C THR A 24 24.90 0.73 -47.94
N THR A 25 24.41 0.56 -46.70
CA THR A 25 23.23 -0.29 -46.37
C THR A 25 22.13 0.45 -45.59
N CYS A 26 21.80 1.68 -46.02
CA CYS A 26 21.03 2.64 -45.21
C CYS A 26 19.51 2.41 -45.07
N CYS A 27 18.87 1.52 -45.86
CA CYS A 27 17.39 1.46 -45.87
C CYS A 27 16.77 0.33 -45.02
N SER A 28 17.48 -0.78 -44.77
CA SER A 28 16.95 -1.87 -43.94
C SER A 28 17.11 -1.59 -42.44
N HIS A 29 18.19 -0.94 -42.04
CA HIS A 29 18.50 -0.70 -40.62
C HIS A 29 17.61 0.34 -39.94
N SER A 30 17.07 1.31 -40.68
CA SER A 30 16.17 2.33 -40.15
C SER A 30 14.81 1.76 -39.74
N ARG A 31 14.29 0.80 -40.51
CA ARG A 31 13.04 0.08 -40.22
C ARG A 31 13.13 -0.76 -38.94
N ASP A 32 14.24 -1.49 -38.77
CA ASP A 32 14.50 -2.30 -37.57
C ASP A 32 14.66 -1.44 -36.29
N ARG A 33 15.20 -0.22 -36.41
CA ARG A 33 15.31 0.70 -35.28
C ARG A 33 13.94 1.20 -34.84
N ALA A 34 13.10 1.62 -35.78
CA ALA A 34 11.74 2.07 -35.47
C ALA A 34 10.90 0.97 -34.81
N GLU A 35 11.01 -0.27 -35.29
CA GLU A 35 10.30 -1.41 -34.70
C GLU A 35 10.77 -1.73 -33.27
N ARG A 36 12.08 -1.63 -32.99
CA ARG A 36 12.61 -1.81 -31.63
C ARG A 36 12.12 -0.73 -30.66
N VAL A 37 12.08 0.53 -31.09
CA VAL A 37 11.57 1.62 -30.25
C VAL A 37 10.07 1.45 -29.98
N ALA A 38 9.28 1.05 -30.98
CA ALA A 38 7.86 0.76 -30.81
C ALA A 38 7.62 -0.39 -29.80
N ARG A 39 8.42 -1.46 -29.87
CA ARG A 39 8.38 -2.56 -28.88
C ARG A 39 8.72 -2.10 -27.47
N LEU A 40 9.79 -1.31 -27.31
CA LEU A 40 10.20 -0.80 -26.01
C LEU A 40 9.13 0.11 -25.38
N LYS A 41 8.48 0.96 -26.19
CA LYS A 41 7.37 1.79 -25.72
C LYS A 41 6.21 0.93 -25.23
N LYS A 42 5.84 -0.11 -25.99
CA LYS A 42 4.81 -1.06 -25.59
C LYS A 42 5.15 -1.77 -24.27
N TYR A 43 6.38 -2.24 -24.11
CA TYR A 43 6.82 -2.87 -22.86
C TYR A 43 6.83 -1.90 -21.67
N SER A 44 7.17 -0.63 -21.89
CA SER A 44 7.11 0.40 -20.86
C SER A 44 5.68 0.60 -20.36
N GLU A 45 4.70 0.67 -21.27
CA GLU A 45 3.28 0.80 -20.93
C GLU A 45 2.76 -0.44 -20.16
N GLU A 46 3.13 -1.65 -20.60
CA GLU A 46 2.77 -2.89 -19.89
C GLU A 46 3.39 -2.95 -18.48
N LEU A 47 4.64 -2.49 -18.33
CA LEU A 47 5.32 -2.45 -17.04
C LEU A 47 4.64 -1.49 -16.06
N GLU A 48 4.14 -0.34 -16.55
CA GLU A 48 3.37 0.59 -15.74
C GLU A 48 2.07 -0.03 -15.25
N VAL A 49 1.32 -0.73 -16.11
CA VAL A 49 0.09 -1.44 -15.71
C VAL A 49 0.36 -2.47 -14.62
N ILE A 50 1.48 -3.19 -14.69
CA ILE A 50 1.89 -4.16 -13.66
C ILE A 50 2.20 -3.46 -12.33
N LYS A 51 2.94 -2.35 -12.36
CA LYS A 51 3.24 -1.56 -11.14
C LYS A 51 1.96 -1.08 -10.45
N VAL A 52 0.95 -0.65 -11.22
CA VAL A 52 -0.34 -0.20 -10.69
C VAL A 52 -1.11 -1.32 -10.00
N ARG A 53 -1.05 -2.55 -10.54
CA ARG A 53 -1.65 -3.72 -9.89
C ARG A 53 -0.93 -4.12 -8.60
N LEU A 54 0.36 -3.81 -8.49
CA LEU A 54 1.15 -4.09 -7.29
C LEU A 54 0.82 -3.17 -6.11
N ILE A 55 0.24 -2.00 -6.36
CA ILE A 55 -0.22 -1.09 -5.29
C ILE A 55 -1.46 -1.70 -4.65
N ASN A 56 -1.22 -2.36 -3.51
CA ASN A 56 -2.25 -3.04 -2.74
C ASN A 56 -3.08 -2.00 -1.97
N ASP A 57 -4.41 -2.12 -2.07
CA ASP A 57 -5.33 -1.31 -1.29
C ASP A 57 -5.65 -2.02 0.02
N TRP A 58 -5.29 -1.40 1.14
CA TRP A 58 -5.56 -1.91 2.48
C TRP A 58 -6.98 -1.60 2.96
N LEU A 59 -7.92 -1.37 2.03
CA LEU A 59 -9.28 -0.96 2.35
C LEU A 59 -10.02 -2.04 3.15
N CYS A 60 -9.94 -3.30 2.72
CA CYS A 60 -10.62 -4.41 3.41
C CYS A 60 -10.12 -4.55 4.85
N TRP A 61 -8.81 -4.41 5.08
CA TRP A 61 -8.23 -4.42 6.43
C TRP A 61 -8.66 -3.19 7.23
N SER A 62 -8.72 -2.01 6.62
CA SER A 62 -9.20 -0.79 7.27
C SER A 62 -10.66 -0.92 7.72
N ILE A 63 -11.53 -1.50 6.88
CA ILE A 63 -12.93 -1.78 7.21
C ILE A 63 -13.02 -2.79 8.36
N PHE A 64 -12.21 -3.85 8.33
CA PHE A 64 -12.15 -4.80 9.44
C PHE A 64 -11.76 -4.11 10.76
N ASN A 65 -10.72 -3.27 10.75
CA ASN A 65 -10.29 -2.52 11.92
C ASN A 65 -11.34 -1.49 12.39
N LEU A 66 -12.16 -0.97 11.48
CA LEU A 66 -13.29 -0.10 11.82
C LEU A 66 -14.38 -0.86 12.57
N ILE A 67 -14.76 -2.04 12.06
CA ILE A 67 -15.82 -2.87 12.65
C ILE A 67 -15.38 -3.51 13.98
N CYS A 68 -14.17 -4.08 14.02
CA CYS A 68 -13.68 -4.84 15.17
C CYS A 68 -13.03 -3.98 16.26
N GLY A 69 -12.42 -2.85 15.88
CA GLY A 69 -11.77 -1.94 16.82
C GLY A 69 -12.67 -0.82 17.33
N GLY A 70 -13.70 -0.44 16.57
CA GLY A 70 -14.64 0.63 16.94
C GLY A 70 -13.99 2.00 17.18
N SER A 71 -12.71 2.18 16.84
CA SER A 71 -11.94 3.36 17.19
C SER A 71 -12.14 4.48 16.15
N VAL A 72 -12.17 5.73 16.61
CA VAL A 72 -12.19 6.90 15.72
C VAL A 72 -10.98 6.91 14.77
N MET A 73 -9.85 6.38 15.24
CA MET A 73 -8.62 6.26 14.43
C MET A 73 -8.81 5.32 13.22
N SER A 74 -9.72 4.35 13.28
CA SER A 74 -10.02 3.46 12.16
C SER A 74 -10.67 4.18 10.98
N PHE A 75 -11.32 5.33 11.19
CA PHE A 75 -11.80 6.16 10.07
C PHE A 75 -10.65 6.77 9.28
N ILE A 76 -9.52 7.07 9.94
CA ILE A 76 -8.33 7.63 9.28
C ILE A 76 -7.74 6.62 8.30
N THR A 77 -7.65 5.34 8.66
CA THR A 77 -7.12 4.31 7.74
C THR A 77 -8.03 4.05 6.55
N VAL A 78 -9.35 4.10 6.76
CA VAL A 78 -10.32 4.04 5.66
C VAL A 78 -10.17 5.24 4.73
N ALA A 79 -10.05 6.46 5.29
CA ALA A 79 -9.82 7.67 4.50
C ALA A 79 -8.53 7.60 3.68
N LEU A 80 -7.42 7.15 4.28
CA LEU A 80 -6.15 6.94 3.57
C LEU A 80 -6.28 5.92 2.44
N SER A 81 -7.03 4.84 2.64
CA SER A 81 -7.28 3.84 1.61
C SER A 81 -8.12 4.39 0.45
N ILE A 82 -9.10 5.26 0.73
CA ILE A 82 -9.89 5.96 -0.29
C ILE A 82 -9.02 6.97 -1.06
N ILE A 83 -8.17 7.73 -0.36
CA ILE A 83 -7.23 8.68 -0.99
C ILE A 83 -6.24 7.93 -1.89
N CYS A 84 -5.73 6.77 -1.46
CA CYS A 84 -4.87 5.92 -2.27
C CYS A 84 -5.55 5.52 -3.59
N ARG A 85 -6.81 5.06 -3.53
CA ARG A 85 -7.61 4.75 -4.71
C ARG A 85 -7.84 5.94 -5.62
N SER A 86 -8.15 7.10 -5.04
CA SER A 86 -8.34 8.34 -5.79
C SER A 86 -7.08 8.71 -6.57
N LYS A 87 -5.91 8.70 -5.92
CA LYS A 87 -4.60 8.95 -6.56
C LYS A 87 -4.26 7.93 -7.64
N LYS A 88 -4.61 6.65 -7.42
CA LYS A 88 -4.48 5.59 -8.43
C LYS A 88 -5.34 5.86 -9.66
N SER A 89 -6.55 6.40 -9.47
CA SER A 89 -7.45 6.78 -10.56
C SER A 89 -6.98 8.02 -11.33
N THR A 90 -6.21 8.91 -10.71
CA THR A 90 -5.64 10.10 -11.36
C THR A 90 -4.26 9.85 -11.98
N ASN A 91 -3.82 8.59 -12.06
CA ASN A 91 -2.49 8.17 -12.53
C ASN A 91 -1.30 8.75 -11.72
N ASP A 92 -1.54 9.17 -10.47
CA ASP A 92 -0.49 9.65 -9.57
C ASP A 92 0.06 8.48 -8.72
N TYR A 93 0.86 7.64 -9.39
CA TYR A 93 1.31 6.37 -8.83
C TYR A 93 2.33 6.51 -7.70
N GLU A 94 3.17 7.54 -7.74
CA GLU A 94 4.16 7.81 -6.70
C GLU A 94 3.47 8.13 -5.38
N ASN A 95 2.51 9.08 -5.42
CA ASN A 95 1.75 9.44 -4.23
C ASN A 95 0.78 8.34 -3.80
N ALA A 96 0.23 7.54 -4.73
CA ALA A 96 -0.57 6.37 -4.38
C ALA A 96 0.26 5.34 -3.60
N GLN A 97 1.50 5.09 -4.01
CA GLN A 97 2.39 4.16 -3.32
C GLN A 97 2.76 4.65 -1.91
N LEU A 98 3.07 5.94 -1.74
CA LEU A 98 3.33 6.53 -0.42
C LEU A 98 2.09 6.42 0.48
N THR A 99 0.90 6.73 -0.06
CA THR A 99 -0.36 6.66 0.68
C THR A 99 -0.71 5.22 1.08
N SER A 100 -0.48 4.24 0.21
CA SER A 100 -0.68 2.81 0.51
C SER A 100 0.24 2.33 1.65
N LYS A 101 1.52 2.72 1.64
CA LYS A 101 2.45 2.41 2.74
C LYS A 101 2.01 3.03 4.06
N LEU A 102 1.56 4.29 4.01
CA LEU A 102 1.05 4.98 5.19
C LEU A 102 -0.19 4.27 5.75
N ALA A 103 -1.14 3.90 4.88
CA ALA A 103 -2.34 3.15 5.26
C ALA A 103 -1.99 1.80 5.92
N LEU A 104 -0.98 1.08 5.42
CA LEU A 104 -0.50 -0.16 6.04
C LEU A 104 0.04 0.08 7.46
N ILE A 105 0.89 1.10 7.63
CA ILE A 105 1.51 1.41 8.93
C ILE A 105 0.43 1.74 9.96
N PHE A 106 -0.53 2.60 9.62
CA PHE A 106 -1.63 2.94 10.52
C PHE A 106 -2.53 1.75 10.82
N ASN A 107 -2.87 0.92 9.82
CA ASN A 107 -3.65 -0.30 10.06
C ASN A 107 -2.94 -1.24 11.02
N PHE A 108 -1.62 -1.39 10.89
CA PHE A 108 -0.83 -2.21 11.78
C PHE A 108 -0.89 -1.71 13.23
N PHE A 109 -0.66 -0.41 13.46
CA PHE A 109 -0.76 0.18 14.80
C PHE A 109 -2.15 0.07 15.41
N ILE A 110 -3.20 0.32 14.63
CA ILE A 110 -4.59 0.20 15.10
C ILE A 110 -4.93 -1.25 15.45
N THR A 111 -4.45 -2.22 14.65
CA THR A 111 -4.68 -3.65 14.92
C THR A 111 -4.04 -4.03 16.26
N ILE A 112 -2.78 -3.65 16.50
CA ILE A 112 -2.09 -3.91 17.76
C ILE A 112 -2.81 -3.23 18.93
N GLY A 113 -3.15 -1.94 18.78
CA GLY A 113 -3.87 -1.20 19.81
C GLY A 113 -5.23 -1.82 20.15
N THR A 114 -5.95 -2.31 19.14
CA THR A 114 -7.23 -3.00 19.31
C THR A 114 -7.06 -4.30 20.09
N ILE A 115 -6.07 -5.13 19.74
CA ILE A 115 -5.79 -6.37 20.47
C ILE A 115 -5.46 -6.09 21.94
N ILE A 116 -4.58 -5.12 22.20
CA ILE A 116 -4.23 -4.72 23.57
C ILE A 116 -5.47 -4.22 24.32
N GLY A 117 -6.30 -3.40 23.68
CA GLY A 117 -7.55 -2.90 24.25
C GLY A 117 -8.51 -4.02 24.66
N TRP A 118 -8.70 -5.03 23.80
CA TRP A 118 -9.53 -6.20 24.11
C TRP A 118 -8.98 -7.03 25.26
N ILE A 119 -7.65 -7.23 25.33
CA ILE A 119 -7.00 -7.93 26.45
C ILE A 119 -7.23 -7.18 27.77
N MET A 120 -7.04 -5.85 27.76
CA MET A 120 -7.28 -5.01 28.95
C MET A 120 -8.75 -5.05 29.38
N LEU A 121 -9.69 -4.96 28.42
CA LEU A 121 -11.12 -5.06 28.70
C LEU A 121 -11.48 -6.41 29.32
N TYR A 122 -10.91 -7.51 28.82
CA TYR A 122 -11.10 -8.84 29.42
C TYR A 122 -10.66 -8.88 30.89
N PHE A 123 -9.48 -8.34 31.20
CA PHE A 123 -9.00 -8.27 32.60
C PHE A 123 -9.91 -7.40 33.47
N LEU A 124 -10.43 -6.28 32.96
CA LEU A 124 -11.35 -5.41 33.70
C LEU A 124 -12.67 -6.11 34.02
N ILE A 125 -13.23 -6.87 33.08
CA ILE A 125 -14.45 -7.65 33.30
C ILE A 125 -14.20 -8.71 34.38
N MET A 126 -13.08 -9.43 34.29
CA MET A 126 -12.71 -10.44 35.29
C MET A 126 -12.44 -9.86 36.69
N ASP A 127 -11.86 -8.66 36.80
CA ASP A 127 -11.68 -7.98 38.09
C ASP A 127 -13.01 -7.51 38.67
N THR A 128 -13.89 -6.99 37.82
CA THR A 128 -15.22 -6.51 38.22
C THR A 128 -16.07 -7.66 38.79
N ASP A 129 -16.05 -8.83 38.13
CA ASP A 129 -16.80 -10.01 38.59
C ASP A 129 -16.38 -10.45 40.00
N LYS A 130 -15.07 -10.48 40.29
CA LYS A 130 -14.56 -10.81 41.63
C LYS A 130 -15.08 -9.84 42.69
N ARG A 131 -15.08 -8.53 42.40
CA ARG A 131 -15.59 -7.51 43.33
C ARG A 131 -17.09 -7.67 43.56
N THR A 132 -17.85 -7.94 42.50
CA THR A 132 -19.30 -8.17 42.60
C THR A 132 -19.60 -9.40 43.46
N VAL A 133 -18.89 -10.51 43.27
CA VAL A 133 -19.05 -11.72 44.09
C VAL A 133 -18.72 -11.44 45.56
N GLN A 134 -17.64 -10.70 45.83
CA GLN A 134 -17.26 -10.35 47.20
C GLN A 134 -18.31 -9.46 47.89
N LEU A 135 -18.81 -8.44 47.19
CA LEU A 135 -19.88 -7.57 47.71
C LEU A 135 -21.15 -8.35 48.06
N VAL A 136 -21.56 -9.29 47.19
CA VAL A 136 -22.75 -10.14 47.45
C VAL A 136 -22.54 -11.02 48.69
N ASN A 137 -21.35 -11.59 48.84
CA ASN A 137 -21.03 -12.43 50.01
C ASN A 137 -21.00 -11.62 51.32
N ASP A 138 -20.52 -10.38 51.28
CA ASP A 138 -20.48 -9.52 52.46
C ASP A 138 -21.89 -9.05 52.86
N ILE A 139 -22.77 -8.74 51.89
CA ILE A 139 -24.19 -8.44 52.16
C ILE A 139 -24.89 -9.63 52.83
N LYS A 140 -24.66 -10.86 52.34
CA LYS A 140 -25.23 -12.09 52.93
C LYS A 140 -24.78 -12.38 54.36
N LYS A 141 -23.70 -11.77 54.86
CA LYS A 141 -23.28 -11.91 56.26
C LYS A 141 -24.00 -10.94 57.20
N ILE A 142 -24.54 -9.86 56.65
CA ILE A 142 -25.22 -8.81 57.43
C ILE A 142 -26.68 -9.19 57.71
N PHE A 143 -27.32 -9.85 56.75
CA PHE A 143 -28.70 -10.34 56.83
C PHE A 143 -28.76 -11.81 57.27
#